data_AF-A0A9D5VTU8-F1
#
_entry.id   AF-A0A9D5VTU8-F1
#
_cell.length_a   1.000
_cell.length_b   1.000
_cell.length_c   1.000
_cell.angle_alpha   90.00
_cell.angle_beta   90.00
_cell.angle_gamma   90.00
#
_symmetry.space_group_name_H-M   'P 1'
#
loop_
_entity.id
_entity.type
_entity.pdbx_description
1 polymer ?
#
loop_
_entity_poly.entity_id
_entity_poly.type
_entity_poly.pdbx_seq_one_letter_code
_entity_poly.pdbx_strand_id
1 'polypeptide(L)'
;MDNKCGVIFPLPTCVKEFAGNAVAQANENPNDGKSADLVVETILKITDHGLDYLYLHPLDLAQVGLIGKNTVKFGVNTAKKGISIAVKAIIGTLRGEKLKAIAGFIETIIV
;
A
#
# COMPACT_ATOMS: atom_id res chain seq x y z
N MET A 1 -18.94 9.73 -17.06
CA MET A 1 -17.80 10.57 -16.64
C MET A 1 -16.96 9.70 -15.73
N ASP A 2 -16.08 8.89 -16.32
CA ASP A 2 -15.25 7.94 -15.58
C ASP A 2 -13.95 8.65 -15.18
N ASN A 3 -14.01 9.40 -14.08
CA ASN A 3 -12.80 9.86 -13.41
C ASN A 3 -12.14 8.63 -12.75
N LYS A 4 -11.35 7.89 -13.53
CA LYS A 4 -10.34 6.99 -12.96
C LYS A 4 -9.26 7.89 -12.35
N CYS A 5 -9.47 8.30 -11.10
CA CYS A 5 -8.41 8.86 -10.26
C CYS A 5 -7.35 7.77 -10.08
N GLY A 6 -6.38 7.72 -10.98
CA GLY A 6 -5.23 6.84 -10.87
C GLY A 6 -4.38 7.17 -9.65
N VAL A 7 -3.48 6.28 -9.30
CA VAL A 7 -2.50 6.53 -8.24
C VAL A 7 -1.69 7.79 -8.58
N ILE A 8 -1.71 8.78 -7.70
CA ILE A 8 -1.07 10.10 -7.93
C ILE A 8 0.47 10.01 -7.89
N PHE A 9 1.02 8.84 -7.52
CA PHE A 9 2.45 8.59 -7.38
C PHE A 9 2.89 7.35 -8.19
N PRO A 10 4.11 7.37 -8.74
CA PRO A 10 4.65 6.23 -9.47
C PRO A 10 4.94 5.06 -8.51
N LEU A 11 4.40 3.89 -8.84
CA LEU A 11 4.72 2.65 -8.13
C LEU A 11 5.97 1.98 -8.75
N PRO A 12 6.98 1.60 -7.94
CA PRO A 12 8.13 0.84 -8.42
C PRO A 12 7.71 -0.48 -9.03
N THR A 13 8.42 -0.92 -10.06
CA THR A 13 8.16 -2.19 -10.76
C THR A 13 8.14 -3.37 -9.78
N CYS A 14 9.06 -3.42 -8.82
CA CYS A 14 9.09 -4.49 -7.81
C CYS A 14 7.84 -4.52 -6.92
N VAL A 15 7.21 -3.37 -6.64
CA VAL A 15 5.96 -3.30 -5.88
C VAL A 15 4.79 -3.77 -6.74
N LYS A 16 4.77 -3.41 -8.04
CA LYS A 16 3.75 -3.88 -8.98
C LYS A 16 3.82 -5.39 -9.20
N GLU A 17 5.01 -5.94 -9.37
CA GLU A 17 5.23 -7.40 -9.52
C GLU A 17 4.82 -8.16 -8.26
N PHE A 18 5.23 -7.67 -7.09
CA PHE A 18 4.81 -8.25 -5.81
C PHE A 18 3.29 -8.24 -5.65
N ALA A 19 2.65 -7.12 -5.99
CA ALA A 19 1.20 -6.98 -5.95
C ALA A 19 0.51 -7.97 -6.91
N GLY A 20 1.01 -8.13 -8.14
CA GLY A 20 0.51 -9.11 -9.09
C GLY A 20 0.56 -10.54 -8.54
N ASN A 21 1.67 -10.91 -7.90
CA ASN A 21 1.82 -12.22 -7.25
C ASN A 21 0.85 -12.40 -6.07
N ALA A 22 0.69 -11.37 -5.24
CA ALA A 22 -0.25 -11.40 -4.12
C ALA A 22 -1.69 -11.56 -4.59
N VAL A 23 -2.07 -10.90 -5.69
CA VAL A 23 -3.39 -11.03 -6.29
C VAL A 23 -3.60 -12.43 -6.87
N ALA A 24 -2.66 -12.94 -7.66
CA ALA A 24 -2.74 -14.30 -8.20
C ALA A 24 -2.94 -15.33 -7.07
N GLN A 25 -2.14 -15.23 -6.00
CA GLN A 25 -2.25 -16.12 -4.84
C GLN A 25 -3.59 -15.99 -4.11
N ALA A 26 -4.12 -14.77 -3.96
CA ALA A 26 -5.43 -14.54 -3.35
C ALA A 26 -6.59 -15.07 -4.20
N ASN A 27 -6.47 -15.05 -5.53
CA ASN A 27 -7.46 -15.60 -6.44
C ASN A 27 -7.46 -17.13 -6.47
N GLU A 28 -6.27 -17.74 -6.50
CA GLU A 28 -6.09 -19.19 -6.54
C GLU A 28 -6.37 -19.85 -5.18
N ASN A 29 -5.88 -19.24 -4.10
CA ASN A 29 -5.90 -19.81 -2.76
C ASN A 29 -6.53 -18.83 -1.74
N PRO A 30 -7.81 -18.44 -1.90
CA PRO A 30 -8.43 -17.37 -1.10
C PRO A 30 -8.64 -17.73 0.38
N ASN A 31 -8.49 -18.99 0.75
CA ASN A 31 -8.65 -19.46 2.14
C ASN A 31 -7.30 -19.72 2.84
N ASP A 32 -6.17 -19.61 2.13
CA ASP A 32 -4.84 -19.70 2.72
C ASP A 32 -4.53 -18.42 3.53
N GLY A 33 -4.03 -18.59 4.75
CA GLY A 33 -3.58 -17.48 5.59
C GLY A 33 -2.47 -16.66 4.93
N LYS A 34 -1.59 -17.32 4.15
CA LYS A 34 -0.52 -16.65 3.42
C LYS A 34 -1.04 -15.68 2.36
N SER A 35 -2.18 -15.98 1.74
CA SER A 35 -2.80 -15.10 0.75
C SER A 35 -3.23 -13.77 1.38
N ALA A 36 -3.81 -13.81 2.58
CA ALA A 36 -4.18 -12.61 3.31
C ALA A 36 -2.94 -11.81 3.74
N ASP A 37 -1.87 -12.48 4.18
CA ASP A 37 -0.61 -11.84 4.56
C ASP A 37 0.06 -11.13 3.37
N LEU A 38 0.06 -11.74 2.18
CA LEU A 38 0.60 -11.14 0.95
C LEU A 38 -0.20 -9.92 0.51
N VAL A 39 -1.52 -9.97 0.62
CA VAL A 39 -2.40 -8.83 0.33
C VAL A 39 -2.16 -7.69 1.34
N VAL A 40 -2.05 -8.01 2.64
CA VAL A 40 -1.67 -7.05 3.68
C VAL A 40 -0.33 -6.41 3.33
N GLU A 41 0.70 -7.19 3.05
CA GLU A 41 2.03 -6.67 2.74
C GLU A 41 2.00 -5.77 1.50
N THR A 42 1.23 -6.14 0.48
CA THR A 42 1.06 -5.34 -0.74
C THR A 42 0.49 -3.97 -0.43
N ILE A 43 -0.61 -3.90 0.33
CA ILE A 43 -1.23 -2.64 0.73
C ILE A 43 -0.24 -1.78 1.52
N LEU A 44 0.56 -2.40 2.39
CA LEU A 44 1.55 -1.67 3.18
C LEU A 44 2.71 -1.15 2.32
N LYS A 45 3.22 -1.91 1.35
CA LYS A 45 4.24 -1.42 0.41
C LYS A 45 3.73 -0.25 -0.43
N ILE A 46 2.50 -0.33 -0.93
CA ILE A 46 1.87 0.75 -1.70
C ILE A 46 1.70 1.99 -0.82
N THR A 47 1.20 1.83 0.41
CA THR A 47 1.01 2.93 1.36
C THR A 47 2.35 3.58 1.74
N ASP A 48 3.37 2.77 2.01
CA ASP A 48 4.72 3.22 2.37
C ASP A 48 5.28 4.15 1.28
N HIS A 49 5.20 3.69 0.02
CA HIS A 49 5.62 4.48 -1.14
C HIS A 49 4.78 5.74 -1.34
N GLY A 50 3.45 5.64 -1.19
CA GLY A 50 2.56 6.77 -1.36
C GLY A 50 2.82 7.87 -0.33
N LEU A 51 3.00 7.49 0.93
CA LEU A 51 3.28 8.46 1.99
C LEU A 51 4.66 9.09 1.83
N ASP A 52 5.68 8.33 1.43
CA ASP A 52 7.01 8.91 1.18
C ASP A 52 6.98 9.87 -0.01
N TYR A 53 6.33 9.47 -1.10
CA TYR A 53 6.21 10.33 -2.27
C TYR A 53 5.41 11.60 -1.99
N LEU A 54 4.31 11.51 -1.24
CA LEU A 54 3.44 12.66 -1.01
C LEU A 54 3.93 13.59 0.11
N TYR A 55 4.70 13.09 1.09
CA TYR A 55 5.07 13.88 2.26
C TYR A 55 6.57 14.11 2.43
N LEU A 56 7.44 13.28 1.85
CA LEU A 56 8.90 13.48 1.95
C LEU A 56 9.46 14.12 0.69
N HIS A 57 9.05 13.66 -0.49
CA HIS A 57 9.54 14.20 -1.75
C HIS A 57 9.31 15.72 -1.91
N PRO A 58 8.14 16.30 -1.55
CA PRO A 58 7.95 17.75 -1.64
C PRO A 58 8.87 18.54 -0.71
N LEU A 59 9.30 17.96 0.41
CA LEU A 59 10.26 18.61 1.33
C LEU A 59 11.66 18.66 0.73
N ASP A 60 12.02 17.67 -0.08
CA ASP A 60 13.26 17.68 -0.84
C ASP A 60 13.21 18.76 -1.93
N LEU A 61 12.10 18.85 -2.68
CA LEU A 61 11.89 19.90 -3.68
C LEU A 61 11.88 21.31 -3.08
N ALA A 62 11.26 21.48 -1.91
CA ALA A 62 11.20 22.75 -1.19
C ALA A 62 12.47 23.05 -0.37
N GLN A 63 13.49 22.19 -0.43
CA GLN A 63 14.77 22.35 0.27
C GLN A 63 14.60 22.60 1.78
N VAL A 64 13.62 21.92 2.40
CA VAL A 64 13.31 22.08 3.82
C VAL A 64 14.53 21.68 4.66
N GLY A 65 14.86 22.49 5.67
CA GLY A 65 15.96 22.20 6.59
C GLY A 65 15.79 20.87 7.34
N LEU A 66 16.90 20.31 7.82
CA LEU A 66 16.95 18.99 8.46
C LEU A 66 15.94 18.81 9.61
N ILE A 67 15.74 19.84 10.43
CA ILE A 67 14.77 19.80 11.54
C ILE A 67 13.34 19.61 11.02
N GLY A 68 12.92 20.41 10.03
CA GLY A 68 11.60 20.29 9.43
C GLY A 68 11.39 18.93 8.76
N LYS A 69 12.39 18.43 8.03
CA LYS A 69 12.36 17.08 7.43
C LYS A 69 12.20 15.98 8.48
N ASN A 70 12.91 16.07 9.61
CA ASN A 70 12.83 15.07 10.67
C ASN A 70 11.47 15.06 11.36
N THR A 71 10.87 16.23 11.58
CA THR A 71 9.51 16.34 12.13
C THR A 71 8.48 15.65 11.23
N VAL A 72 8.53 15.91 9.92
CA VAL A 72 7.59 15.28 8.98
C VAL A 72 7.84 13.77 8.89
N LYS A 73 9.11 13.33 8.81
CA LYS A 73 9.45 11.89 8.85
C LYS A 73 8.89 11.19 10.07
N PHE A 74 8.97 11.83 11.24
CA PHE A 74 8.39 11.29 12.47
C PHE A 74 6.87 11.12 12.36
N GLY A 75 6.16 12.13 11.87
CA GLY A 75 4.72 12.07 11.64
C GLY A 75 4.33 10.97 10.65
N VAL A 76 5.01 10.90 9.51
CA VAL A 76 4.81 9.87 8.48
C VAL A 76 5.04 8.47 9.04
N ASN A 77 6.13 8.24 9.78
CA ASN A 77 6.42 6.94 10.39
C ASN A 77 5.36 6.54 11.43
N THR A 78 4.82 7.49 12.17
CA THR A 78 3.74 7.24 13.12
C THR A 78 2.46 6.84 12.40
N ALA A 79 2.11 7.53 11.31
CA ALA A 79 0.96 7.19 10.47
C ALA A 79 1.12 5.79 9.85
N LYS A 80 2.29 5.47 9.29
CA LYS A 80 2.59 4.15 8.72
C LYS A 80 2.37 3.01 9.72
N LYS A 81 2.77 3.19 10.99
CA LYS A 81 2.53 2.22 12.07
C LYS A 81 1.04 2.04 12.35
N GLY A 82 0.30 3.14 12.49
CA GLY A 82 -1.14 3.10 12.73
C GLY A 82 -1.89 2.39 11.60
N ILE A 83 -1.57 2.73 10.35
CA ILE A 83 -2.13 2.07 9.16
C ILE A 83 -1.78 0.58 9.14
N SER A 84 -0.53 0.21 9.46
CA SER A 84 -0.12 -1.20 9.51
C SER A 84 -0.93 -2.02 10.49
N ILE A 85 -1.21 -1.48 11.68
CA ILE A 85 -2.06 -2.15 12.67
C ILE A 85 -3.47 -2.35 12.12
N ALA A 86 -4.08 -1.30 11.58
CA ALA A 86 -5.44 -1.35 11.04
C ALA A 86 -5.57 -2.34 9.87
N VAL A 87 -4.64 -2.29 8.90
CA VAL A 87 -4.64 -3.18 7.73
C VAL A 87 -4.47 -4.63 8.16
N LYS A 88 -3.53 -4.93 9.07
CA LYS A 88 -3.34 -6.30 9.58
C LYS A 88 -4.58 -6.82 10.31
N ALA A 89 -5.20 -5.98 11.16
CA ALA A 89 -6.36 -6.37 11.95
C ALA A 89 -7.59 -6.66 11.07
N ILE A 90 -7.79 -5.90 10.00
CA ILE A 90 -8.94 -6.05 9.12
C ILE A 90 -8.64 -7.09 8.03
N ILE A 91 -7.64 -6.82 7.19
CA ILE A 91 -7.38 -7.57 5.96
C ILE A 91 -6.73 -8.93 6.25
N GLY A 92 -5.88 -9.03 7.27
CA GLY A 92 -5.21 -10.29 7.64
C GLY A 92 -6.18 -11.40 8.05
N THR A 93 -7.41 -11.04 8.43
CA THR A 93 -8.47 -11.98 8.82
C THR A 93 -9.37 -12.41 7.66
N LEU A 94 -9.26 -11.76 6.50
CA LEU A 94 -10.15 -12.01 5.35
C LEU A 94 -9.81 -13.31 4.65
N ARG A 95 -10.85 -13.98 4.16
CA ARG A 95 -10.78 -15.24 3.41
C ARG A 95 -11.86 -15.24 2.32
N GLY A 96 -11.76 -16.19 1.38
CA GLY A 96 -12.77 -16.42 0.34
C GLY A 96 -12.98 -15.19 -0.55
N GLU A 97 -14.25 -14.96 -0.91
CA GLU A 97 -14.65 -13.86 -1.80
C GLU A 97 -14.30 -12.48 -1.25
N LYS A 98 -14.23 -12.30 0.08
CA LYS A 98 -13.82 -11.02 0.67
C LYS A 98 -12.35 -10.72 0.39
N LEU A 99 -11.49 -11.73 0.43
CA LEU A 99 -10.08 -11.56 0.12
C LEU A 99 -9.87 -11.29 -1.38
N LYS A 100 -10.59 -12.01 -2.25
CA LYS A 100 -10.58 -11.77 -3.70
C LYS A 100 -11.06 -10.36 -4.06
N ALA A 101 -12.08 -9.84 -3.39
CA ALA A 101 -12.54 -8.48 -3.62
C ALA A 101 -11.44 -7.42 -3.34
N ILE A 102 -10.66 -7.62 -2.28
CA ILE A 102 -9.51 -6.75 -1.97
C ILE A 102 -8.39 -6.93 -2.99
N ALA A 103 -8.12 -8.17 -3.42
CA ALA A 103 -7.15 -8.45 -4.47
C ALA A 103 -7.54 -7.78 -5.81
N GLY A 104 -8.80 -7.84 -6.20
CA GLY A 104 -9.32 -7.13 -7.37
C GLY A 104 -9.19 -5.61 -7.27
N PHE A 105 -9.36 -5.04 -6.07
CA PHE A 105 -9.05 -3.62 -5.86
C PHE A 105 -7.56 -3.31 -6.05
N ILE A 106 -6.65 -4.16 -5.57
CA ILE A 106 -5.20 -3.99 -5.80
C ILE A 106 -4.86 -4.02 -7.30
N GLU A 107 -5.50 -4.86 -8.11
CA GLU A 107 -5.32 -4.85 -9.57
C GLU A 107 -5.63 -3.47 -10.16
N THR A 108 -6.69 -2.81 -9.71
CA THR A 108 -7.04 -1.47 -10.22
C THR A 108 -6.00 -0.39 -9.88
N ILE A 109 -5.15 -0.62 -8.89
CA ILE A 109 -4.10 0.31 -8.45
C ILE A 109 -2.82 0.13 -9.28
N ILE A 110 -2.49 -1.10 -9.65
CA ILE A 110 -1.19 -1.42 -10.28
C ILE A 110 -1.21 -1.34 -11.82
N VAL A 111 -2.40 -1.44 -12.42
CA VAL A 111 -2.68 -1.34 -13.88
C VAL A 111 -2.65 0.11 -14.37
#